data_AF-A0A6M3JNJ4-F1
#
_entry.id   AF-A0A6M3JNJ4-F1
#
_cell.length_a   1.000
_cell.length_b   1.000
_cell.length_c   1.000
_cell.angle_alpha   90.00
_cell.angle_beta   90.00
_cell.angle_gamma   90.00
#
_symmetry.space_group_name_H-M   'P 1'
#
loop_
_entity.id
_entity.type
_entity.pdbx_description
1 polymer ?
#
loop_
_entity_poly.entity_id
_entity_poly.type
_entity_poly.pdbx_seq_one_letter_code
_entity_poly.pdbx_strand_id
1 'polypeptide(L)'
;MTARQNTHQDAAELARLWLSRQCQDPARALYVYHAPGQLDIGTEPPPGMELADGRRIMPNWTQQEARNHIQMVLRYTPYLTERRPA
;
A
#
# COMPACT_ATOMS: atom_id res chain seq x y z
N MET A 1 8.56 -17.18 9.00
CA MET A 1 7.28 -16.59 8.51
C MET A 1 7.42 -16.35 7.02
N THR A 2 6.55 -16.96 6.21
CA THR A 2 6.65 -16.94 4.74
C THR A 2 6.24 -15.58 4.17
N ALA A 3 6.87 -15.14 3.07
CA ALA A 3 6.60 -13.86 2.38
C ALA A 3 5.09 -13.59 2.14
N ARG A 4 4.30 -14.66 1.95
CA ARG A 4 2.84 -14.59 1.79
C ARG A 4 2.12 -14.09 3.06
N GLN A 5 2.52 -14.52 4.26
CA GLN A 5 1.90 -14.03 5.51
C GLN A 5 2.18 -12.53 5.72
N ASN A 6 3.35 -12.05 5.32
CA ASN A 6 3.70 -10.62 5.39
C ASN A 6 2.78 -9.78 4.50
N THR A 7 2.49 -10.19 3.25
CA THR A 7 1.59 -9.42 2.36
C THR A 7 0.18 -9.20 2.91
N HIS A 8 -0.37 -10.16 3.65
CA HIS A 8 -1.73 -10.05 4.19
C HIS A 8 -1.80 -9.04 5.34
N GLN A 9 -0.77 -9.01 6.19
CA GLN A 9 -0.66 -8.04 7.27
C GLN A 9 -0.33 -6.65 6.73
N ASP A 10 0.68 -6.54 5.86
CA ASP A 10 1.07 -5.30 5.20
C ASP A 10 -0.15 -4.65 4.50
N ALA A 11 -0.93 -5.42 3.75
CA ALA A 11 -2.13 -4.90 3.08
C ALA A 11 -3.21 -4.42 4.06
N ALA A 12 -3.34 -5.06 5.23
CA ALA A 12 -4.31 -4.65 6.24
C ALA A 12 -3.89 -3.35 6.94
N GLU A 13 -2.59 -3.20 7.23
CA GLU A 13 -2.02 -1.98 7.79
C GLU A 13 -2.13 -0.81 6.82
N LEU A 14 -1.77 -1.02 5.54
CA LEU A 14 -1.92 -0.01 4.50
C LEU A 14 -3.40 0.38 4.30
N ALA A 15 -4.33 -0.57 4.30
CA ALA A 15 -5.75 -0.24 4.16
C ALA A 15 -6.27 0.62 5.33
N ARG A 16 -5.78 0.39 6.56
CA ARG A 16 -6.08 1.26 7.73
C ARG A 16 -5.50 2.66 7.54
N LEU A 17 -4.26 2.74 7.08
CA LEU A 17 -3.59 4.01 6.82
C LEU A 17 -4.30 4.81 5.73
N TRP A 18 -4.66 4.17 4.62
CA TRP A 18 -5.48 4.75 3.56
C TRP A 18 -6.78 5.32 4.11
N LEU A 19 -7.55 4.53 4.86
CA LEU A 19 -8.83 4.97 5.42
C LEU A 19 -8.65 6.19 6.32
N SER A 20 -7.65 6.16 7.20
CA SER A 20 -7.31 7.29 8.07
C SER A 20 -7.00 8.56 7.28
N ARG A 21 -6.13 8.48 6.25
CA ARG A 21 -5.77 9.61 5.39
C ARG A 21 -6.97 10.09 4.54
N GLN A 22 -7.82 9.18 4.07
CA GLN A 22 -8.99 9.50 3.26
C GLN A 22 -10.10 10.16 4.09
N CYS A 23 -10.30 9.76 5.35
CA CYS A 23 -11.25 10.40 6.25
C CYS A 23 -10.86 11.84 6.61
N GLN A 24 -9.56 12.15 6.64
CA GLN A 24 -9.08 13.52 6.86
C GLN A 24 -9.36 14.43 5.65
N ASP A 25 -9.36 13.86 4.44
CA ASP A 25 -9.53 14.58 3.19
C ASP A 25 -10.15 13.64 2.12
N PRO A 26 -11.49 13.63 1.98
CA PRO A 26 -12.19 12.75 1.05
C PRO A 26 -11.86 12.98 -0.43
N ALA A 27 -11.36 14.16 -0.78
CA ALA A 27 -10.99 14.48 -2.16
C ALA A 27 -9.61 13.93 -2.53
N ARG A 28 -8.75 13.68 -1.53
CA ARG A 28 -7.35 13.30 -1.70
C ARG A 28 -7.16 12.06 -2.57
N ALA A 29 -6.31 12.19 -3.60
CA ALA A 29 -5.90 11.08 -4.45
C ALA A 29 -4.79 10.28 -3.78
N LEU A 30 -5.10 9.09 -3.26
CA LEU A 30 -4.14 8.24 -2.55
C LEU A 30 -3.72 7.05 -3.41
N TYR A 31 -2.41 6.85 -3.50
CA TYR A 31 -1.74 5.79 -4.26
C TYR A 31 -0.85 4.96 -3.35
N VAL A 32 -0.54 3.73 -3.77
CA VAL A 32 0.40 2.86 -3.05
C VAL A 32 1.81 3.10 -3.57
N TYR A 33 2.75 3.32 -2.66
CA TYR A 33 4.18 3.46 -2.95
C TYR A 33 4.98 2.34 -2.27
N HIS A 34 6.11 1.98 -2.85
CA HIS A 34 7.00 0.96 -2.30
C HIS A 34 8.48 1.31 -2.45
N ALA A 35 9.27 0.72 -1.57
CA ALA A 35 10.72 0.60 -1.66
C ALA A 35 11.11 -0.78 -1.08
N PRO A 36 12.37 -1.23 -1.25
CA PRO A 36 12.89 -2.40 -0.55
C PRO A 36 12.43 -2.48 0.92
N GLY A 37 11.53 -3.42 1.23
CA GLY A 37 11.01 -3.65 2.58
C GLY A 37 10.06 -2.59 3.16
N GLN A 38 9.71 -1.55 2.40
CA GLN A 38 8.88 -0.44 2.87
C GLN A 38 7.66 -0.22 1.96
N LEU A 39 6.58 0.28 2.56
CA LEU A 39 5.32 0.58 1.88
C LEU A 39 4.72 1.86 2.48
N ASP A 40 4.11 2.70 1.64
CA ASP A 40 3.33 3.85 2.10
C ASP A 40 2.13 4.13 1.17
N ILE A 41 1.22 5.00 1.62
CA ILE A 41 0.07 5.47 0.85
C ILE A 41 -0.01 6.98 0.84
N GLY A 42 0.25 7.63 -0.28
CA GLY A 42 0.30 9.10 -0.36
C GLY A 42 -0.30 9.67 -1.62
N THR A 43 -0.35 11.00 -1.70
CA THR A 43 -0.60 11.73 -2.95
C THR A 43 0.65 11.80 -3.82
N GLU A 44 1.80 11.92 -3.19
CA GLU A 44 3.11 12.06 -3.83
C GLU A 44 4.06 10.96 -3.32
N PRO A 45 5.04 10.56 -4.14
CA PRO A 45 6.02 9.55 -3.74
C PRO A 45 6.90 10.07 -2.60
N PRO A 46 7.03 9.33 -1.49
CA PRO A 46 8.07 9.59 -0.50
C PRO A 46 9.49 9.48 -1.11
N PRO A 47 10.52 10.11 -0.53
CA PRO A 47 11.89 10.02 -1.02
C PRO A 47 12.38 8.57 -1.14
N GLY A 48 12.82 8.18 -2.34
CA GLY A 48 13.32 6.83 -2.61
C GLY A 48 12.25 5.74 -2.77
N MET A 49 10.97 6.12 -2.85
CA MET A 49 9.87 5.21 -3.15
C MET A 49 9.35 5.37 -4.58
N GLU A 50 8.91 4.26 -5.16
CA GLU A 50 8.29 4.18 -6.47
C GLU A 50 6.81 3.83 -6.35
N LEU A 51 6.05 4.14 -7.41
CA LEU A 51 4.63 3.87 -7.46
C LEU A 51 4.38 2.36 -7.63
N ALA A 52 3.68 1.74 -6.69
CA ALA A 52 3.39 0.30 -6.72
C ALA A 52 2.26 -0.04 -7.71
N ASP A 53 1.30 0.89 -7.86
CA ASP A 53 0.23 0.80 -8.86
C ASP A 53 -0.16 2.21 -9.33
N GLY A 54 -0.35 2.35 -10.64
CA GLY A 54 -0.83 3.58 -11.27
C GLY A 54 -2.27 3.95 -10.90
N ARG A 55 -3.02 3.02 -10.28
CA ARG A 55 -4.39 3.25 -9.86
C ARG A 55 -4.45 3.86 -8.46
N ARG A 56 -5.19 4.96 -8.36
CA ARG A 56 -5.63 5.53 -7.08
C ARG A 56 -6.56 4.53 -6.38
N ILE A 57 -6.46 4.46 -5.06
CA ILE A 57 -7.46 3.80 -4.22
C ILE A 57 -8.69 4.71 -4.14
N MET A 58 -9.85 4.19 -4.56
CA MET A 58 -11.05 5.00 -4.71
C MET A 58 -11.62 5.43 -3.35
N PRO A 59 -12.03 6.70 -3.18
CA PRO A 59 -12.46 7.24 -1.89
C PRO A 59 -13.78 6.65 -1.38
N ASN A 60 -14.59 6.09 -2.27
CA ASN A 60 -15.87 5.45 -1.95
C ASN A 60 -15.74 3.96 -1.62
N TRP A 61 -14.53 3.40 -1.63
CA TRP A 61 -14.31 2.02 -1.24
C TRP A 61 -14.46 1.84 0.27
N THR A 62 -14.86 0.64 0.66
CA THR A 62 -14.72 0.16 2.02
C THR A 62 -13.25 -0.17 2.32
N GLN A 63 -12.90 -0.23 3.60
CA GLN A 63 -11.57 -0.68 4.02
C GLN A 63 -11.22 -2.08 3.48
N GLN A 64 -12.21 -2.98 3.36
CA GLN A 64 -11.98 -4.33 2.85
C GLN A 64 -11.73 -4.35 1.33
N GLU A 65 -12.42 -3.49 0.56
CA GLU A 65 -12.16 -3.32 -0.88
C GLU A 65 -10.76 -2.73 -1.12
N ALA A 66 -10.39 -1.69 -0.38
CA ALA A 66 -9.04 -1.14 -0.42
C ALA A 66 -7.98 -2.19 -0.06
N ARG A 67 -8.20 -2.97 1.00
CA ARG A 67 -7.31 -4.09 1.38
C ARG A 67 -7.16 -5.11 0.27
N ASN A 68 -8.24 -5.52 -0.39
CA ASN A 68 -8.19 -6.50 -1.48
C ASN A 68 -7.37 -5.98 -2.65
N HIS A 69 -7.58 -4.71 -3.01
CA HIS A 69 -6.81 -4.04 -4.05
C HIS A 69 -5.32 -3.94 -3.69
N ILE A 70 -4.99 -3.43 -2.49
CA ILE A 70 -3.61 -3.33 -2.01
C ILE A 70 -2.96 -4.72 -2.00
N GLN A 71 -3.65 -5.76 -1.51
CA GLN A 71 -3.10 -7.11 -1.51
C GLN A 71 -2.77 -7.61 -2.93
N MET A 72 -3.60 -7.28 -3.92
CA MET A 72 -3.31 -7.59 -5.31
C MET A 72 -2.07 -6.84 -5.81
N VAL A 73 -1.94 -5.54 -5.52
CA VAL A 73 -0.75 -4.75 -5.86
C VAL A 73 0.51 -5.40 -5.27
N LEU A 74 0.50 -5.68 -3.96
CA LEU A 74 1.63 -6.27 -3.24
C LEU A 74 2.05 -7.66 -3.75
N ARG A 75 1.18 -8.40 -4.46
CA ARG A 75 1.56 -9.69 -5.08
C ARG A 75 2.49 -9.51 -6.28
N TYR A 76 2.43 -8.37 -6.96
CA TYR A 76 3.21 -8.09 -8.16
C TYR A 76 4.34 -7.08 -7.91
N THR A 77 4.39 -6.47 -6.72
CA THR A 77 5.44 -5.52 -6.34
C THR A 77 6.66 -6.24 -5.74
N PRO A 78 7.89 -5.97 -6.20
CA PRO A 78 9.10 -6.64 -5.73
C PRO A 78 9.59 -6.23 -4.31
N TYR A 79 8.77 -5.57 -3.50
CA TYR A 79 9.16 -4.98 -2.21
C TYR A 79 9.59 -6.01 -1.15
N LEU A 80 9.13 -7.26 -1.26
CA LEU A 80 9.46 -8.34 -0.31
C LEU A 80 10.80 -9.01 -0.60
N THR A 81 11.18 -9.10 -1.87
CA THR A 81 12.44 -9.75 -2.31
C THR A 81 13.69 -8.97 -1.88
N GLU A 82 13.53 -7.70 -1.54
CA GLU A 82 14.62 -6.80 -1.15
C GLU A 82 14.60 -6.43 0.34
N ARG A 83 13.78 -7.12 1.17
CA ARG A 83 14.00 -7.16 2.62
C ARG A 83 15.30 -7.91 2.88
N ARG A 84 16.45 -7.27 2.63
CA ARG A 84 17.76 -7.80 3.02
C ARG A 84 17.69 -8.14 4.51
N PRO A 85 18.00 -9.37 4.93
CA PRO A 85 18.33 -9.60 6.33
C PRO A 85 19.57 -8.76 6.63
N ALA A 86 19.48 -7.90 7.63
CA ALA A 86 20.65 -7.35 8.29
C ALA A 86 21.37 -8.47 9.06
#